data_AF-A0A817LAX9-F1
#
_entry.id   AF-A0A817LAX9-F1
#
_cell.length_a   1.000
_cell.length_b   1.000
_cell.length_c   1.000
_cell.angle_alpha   90.00
_cell.angle_beta   90.00
_cell.angle_gamma   90.00
#
_symmetry.space_group_name_H-M   'P 1'
#
loop_
_entity.id
_entity.type
_entity.pdbx_description
1 polymer ?
#
loop_
_entity_poly.entity_id
_entity_poly.type
_entity_poly.pdbx_seq_one_letter_code
_entity_poly.pdbx_strand_id
1 'polypeptide(L)'
;MWDDHTIPTNSDILINFIRLIRSECNPEHHGPLLVHCSAGVGRSGTFIGLDRLLQQFDKSSLHGYLDIYGTIFNMRQCRDKMVQNEHQYLFIYRCLKEEYEKTSGNSFN
;
A
#
# COMPACT_ATOMS: atom_id res chain seq x y z
N MET A 1 2.79 6.99 15.52
CA MET A 1 1.42 7.54 15.38
C MET A 1 1.32 8.13 13.97
N TRP A 2 0.23 7.88 13.23
CA TRP A 2 0.03 8.38 11.86
C TRP A 2 -1.04 9.46 11.86
N ASP A 3 -0.60 10.71 11.96
CA ASP A 3 -1.47 11.88 12.06
C ASP A 3 -2.12 12.23 10.72
N ASP A 4 -3.24 12.94 10.75
CA ASP A 4 -3.93 13.35 9.52
C ASP A 4 -3.02 14.22 8.63
N HIS A 5 -3.07 13.96 7.32
CA HIS A 5 -2.21 14.58 6.29
C HIS A 5 -0.71 14.26 6.35
N THR A 6 -0.25 13.50 7.34
CA THR A 6 1.14 13.05 7.43
C THR A 6 1.35 11.67 6.81
N ILE A 7 2.58 11.18 6.89
CA ILE A 7 2.99 9.83 6.48
C ILE A 7 3.72 9.15 7.66
N PRO A 8 3.73 7.81 7.74
CA PRO A 8 4.60 7.09 8.66
C PRO A 8 6.08 7.47 8.40
N THR A 9 6.86 7.56 9.47
CA THR A 9 8.30 7.91 9.38
C THR A 9 9.12 6.80 8.75
N ASN A 10 8.73 5.54 8.99
CA ASN A 10 9.33 4.34 8.42
C ASN A 10 8.27 3.56 7.59
N SER A 11 8.64 3.20 6.36
CA SER A 11 7.85 2.37 5.44
C SER A 11 7.54 0.99 6.03
N ASP A 12 8.49 0.39 6.75
CA ASP A 12 8.42 -0.95 7.32
C ASP A 12 7.21 -1.10 8.23
N ILE A 13 6.88 -0.03 8.96
CA ILE A 13 5.75 -0.03 9.90
C ILE A 13 4.46 -0.34 9.15
N LEU A 14 4.22 0.34 8.02
CA LEU A 14 2.98 0.14 7.27
C LEU A 14 3.00 -1.16 6.49
N ILE A 15 4.13 -1.52 5.88
CA ILE A 15 4.28 -2.77 5.12
C ILE A 15 4.06 -3.98 6.03
N ASN A 16 4.71 -4.02 7.19
CA ASN A 16 4.57 -5.11 8.15
C ASN A 16 3.15 -5.17 8.72
N PHE A 17 2.53 -4.03 8.96
CA PHE A 17 1.13 -3.98 9.40
C PHE A 17 0.17 -4.54 8.34
N ILE A 18 0.37 -4.20 7.07
CA ILE A 18 -0.40 -4.78 5.95
C ILE A 18 -0.21 -6.30 5.89
N ARG A 19 1.03 -6.77 5.94
CA ARG A 19 1.36 -8.22 5.91
C ARG A 19 0.71 -8.96 7.08
N LEU A 20 0.76 -8.39 8.28
CA LEU A 20 0.09 -8.95 9.46
C LEU A 20 -1.43 -9.00 9.28
N ILE A 21 -2.08 -7.93 8.83
CA ILE A 21 -3.54 -7.98 8.58
C ILE A 21 -3.87 -9.05 7.55
N ARG A 22 -3.07 -9.18 6.49
CA ARG A 22 -3.29 -10.18 5.44
C ARG A 22 -3.07 -11.62 5.92
N SER A 23 -2.21 -11.86 6.90
CA SER A 23 -2.07 -13.20 7.51
C SER A 23 -3.30 -13.59 8.31
N GLU A 24 -3.97 -12.62 8.95
CA GLU A 24 -5.16 -12.87 9.77
C GLU A 24 -6.48 -12.82 8.97
N CYS A 25 -6.53 -12.05 7.88
CA CYS A 25 -7.76 -11.79 7.14
C CYS A 25 -7.82 -12.55 5.81
N ASN A 26 -8.54 -13.68 5.80
CA ASN A 26 -8.95 -14.37 4.56
C ASN A 26 -10.28 -13.79 4.01
N PRO A 27 -10.30 -13.15 2.82
CA PRO A 27 -11.51 -12.60 2.23
C PRO A 27 -12.58 -13.64 1.90
N GLU A 28 -12.18 -14.88 1.59
CA GLU A 28 -13.13 -15.96 1.25
C GLU A 28 -13.99 -16.36 2.45
N HIS A 29 -13.47 -16.18 3.67
CA HIS A 29 -14.18 -16.52 4.91
C HIS A 29 -14.77 -15.32 5.62
N HIS A 30 -14.16 -14.14 5.50
CA HIS A 30 -14.53 -12.95 6.29
C HIS A 30 -15.16 -11.82 5.47
N GLY A 31 -15.16 -11.91 4.14
CA GLY A 31 -15.61 -10.83 3.25
C GLY A 31 -14.59 -9.68 3.12
N PRO A 32 -15.00 -8.50 2.62
CA PRO A 32 -14.11 -7.38 2.37
C PRO A 32 -13.64 -6.71 3.67
N LEU A 33 -12.36 -6.34 3.73
CA LEU A 33 -11.78 -5.62 4.86
C LEU A 33 -12.32 -4.17 4.91
N LEU A 34 -12.90 -3.77 6.04
CA LEU A 34 -13.26 -2.39 6.32
C LEU A 34 -12.02 -1.59 6.73
N VAL A 35 -11.64 -0.60 5.93
CA VAL A 35 -10.54 0.33 6.24
C VAL A 35 -11.10 1.73 6.40
N HIS A 36 -10.86 2.38 7.53
CA HIS A 36 -11.28 3.76 7.76
C HIS A 36 -10.16 4.62 8.37
N CYS A 37 -10.36 5.94 8.33
CA CYS A 37 -9.59 6.92 9.07
C CYS A 37 -10.60 7.97 9.59
N SER A 38 -10.33 9.26 9.44
CA SER A 38 -11.33 10.31 9.69
C SER A 38 -12.29 10.44 8.49
N ALA A 39 -11.81 10.95 7.34
CA ALA A 39 -12.62 11.09 6.12
C ALA A 39 -12.69 9.81 5.25
N GLY A 40 -11.87 8.80 5.56
CA GLY A 40 -11.82 7.54 4.81
C GLY A 40 -11.24 7.68 3.39
N VAL A 41 -10.29 8.60 3.17
CA VAL A 41 -9.71 8.82 1.82
C VAL A 41 -8.17 8.94 1.83
N GLY A 42 -7.58 9.67 2.77
CA GLY A 42 -6.13 9.89 2.83
C GLY A 42 -5.35 8.67 3.31
N ARG A 43 -5.34 8.44 4.64
CA ARG A 43 -4.65 7.31 5.27
C ARG A 43 -5.22 5.96 4.79
N SER A 44 -6.55 5.86 4.73
CA SER A 44 -7.24 4.67 4.19
C SER A 44 -6.86 4.40 2.74
N GLY A 45 -6.81 5.42 1.89
CA GLY A 45 -6.38 5.27 0.51
C GLY A 45 -4.91 4.90 0.38
N THR A 46 -4.05 5.43 1.25
CA THR A 46 -2.63 5.07 1.27
C THR A 46 -2.45 3.60 1.66
N PHE A 47 -3.16 3.14 2.69
CA PHE A 47 -3.16 1.73 3.12
C PHE A 47 -3.67 0.80 2.00
N ILE A 48 -4.86 1.08 1.45
CA ILE A 48 -5.47 0.23 0.41
C ILE A 48 -4.61 0.21 -0.87
N GLY A 49 -4.07 1.37 -1.25
CA GLY A 49 -3.23 1.49 -2.44
C GLY A 49 -1.95 0.68 -2.30
N LEU A 50 -1.26 0.82 -1.17
CA LEU A 50 -0.05 0.06 -0.89
C LEU A 50 -0.32 -1.44 -0.80
N ASP A 51 -1.39 -1.87 -0.11
CA ASP A 51 -1.77 -3.29 -0.04
C ASP A 51 -1.99 -3.90 -1.44
N ARG A 52 -2.74 -3.21 -2.32
CA ARG A 52 -2.96 -3.67 -3.69
C ARG A 52 -1.66 -3.78 -4.49
N LEU A 53 -0.76 -2.82 -4.33
CA LEU A 53 0.51 -2.78 -5.06
C LEU A 53 1.50 -3.83 -4.54
N LEU A 54 1.55 -4.08 -3.23
CA LEU A 54 2.35 -5.16 -2.65
C LEU A 54 1.89 -6.53 -3.13
N GLN A 55 0.57 -6.77 -3.22
CA GLN A 55 0.06 -8.01 -3.79
C GLN A 55 0.41 -8.19 -5.27
N GLN A 56 0.52 -7.10 -6.04
CA GLN A 56 1.01 -7.18 -7.42
C GLN A 56 2.51 -7.48 -7.43
N PHE A 57 3.28 -6.76 -6.61
CA PHE A 57 4.72 -6.92 -6.46
C PHE A 57 5.10 -8.37 -6.13
N ASP A 58 4.43 -9.00 -5.16
CA ASP A 58 4.70 -10.38 -4.74
C ASP A 58 4.36 -11.42 -5.82
N LYS A 59 3.36 -11.14 -6.68
CA LYS A 59 2.92 -12.05 -7.75
C LYS A 59 3.78 -11.92 -9.00
N SER A 60 4.24 -10.72 -9.31
CA SER A 60 5.08 -10.47 -10.47
C SER A 60 6.55 -10.64 -10.10
N SER A 61 7.09 -11.83 -10.33
CA SER A 61 8.48 -12.20 -10.06
C SER A 61 9.47 -11.12 -10.57
N LEU A 62 9.93 -10.22 -9.69
CA LEU A 62 11.05 -9.26 -9.81
C LEU A 62 11.21 -8.40 -11.10
N HIS A 63 10.38 -8.58 -12.12
CA HIS A 63 10.44 -7.91 -13.43
C HIS A 63 9.08 -7.30 -13.85
N GLY A 64 8.10 -7.29 -12.97
CA GLY A 64 6.77 -6.75 -13.24
C GLY A 64 6.73 -5.22 -13.22
N TYR A 65 6.13 -4.63 -14.25
CA TYR A 65 5.75 -3.22 -14.24
C TYR A 65 4.65 -2.99 -13.20
N LEU A 66 4.90 -2.10 -12.22
CA LEU A 66 3.89 -1.65 -11.25
C LEU A 66 3.27 -0.34 -11.70
N ASP A 67 1.98 -0.37 -12.05
CA ASP A 67 1.22 0.82 -12.39
C ASP A 67 0.62 1.49 -11.13
N ILE A 68 1.45 2.29 -10.46
CA ILE A 68 1.02 3.02 -9.25
C ILE A 68 -0.07 4.04 -9.60
N TYR A 69 0.10 4.78 -10.70
CA TYR A 69 -0.87 5.79 -11.14
C TYR A 69 -2.22 5.14 -11.46
N GLY A 70 -2.23 4.11 -12.31
CA GLY A 70 -3.44 3.40 -12.69
C GLY A 70 -4.12 2.75 -11.50
N THR A 71 -3.35 2.22 -10.54
CA THR A 71 -3.92 1.68 -9.30
C THR A 71 -4.67 2.75 -8.51
N ILE A 72 -4.05 3.91 -8.27
CA ILE A 72 -4.70 5.01 -7.52
C ILE A 72 -5.85 5.63 -8.33
N PHE A 73 -5.70 5.77 -9.65
CA PHE A 73 -6.76 6.25 -10.54
C PHE A 73 -8.00 5.35 -10.45
N ASN A 74 -7.81 4.03 -10.54
CA ASN A 74 -8.90 3.06 -10.41
C ASN A 74 -9.55 3.12 -9.02
N MET A 75 -8.77 3.31 -7.95
CA MET A 75 -9.33 3.52 -6.61
C MET A 75 -10.20 4.77 -6.53
N ARG A 76 -9.81 5.84 -7.21
CA ARG A 76 -10.58 7.09 -7.27
C ARG A 76 -11.89 6.95 -8.05
N GLN A 77 -11.99 5.99 -8.97
CA GLN A 77 -13.26 5.64 -9.61
C GLN A 77 -14.25 4.98 -8.63
N CYS A 78 -13.77 4.28 -7.60
CA CYS A 78 -14.62 3.64 -6.59
C CYS A 78 -14.95 4.57 -5.42
N ARG A 79 -14.04 5.47 -5.04
CA ARG A 79 -14.23 6.49 -4.00
C ARG A 79 -13.37 7.70 -4.31
N ASP A 80 -13.97 8.87 -4.43
CA ASP A 80 -13.22 10.09 -4.77
C ASP A 80 -12.14 10.43 -3.73
N LYS A 81 -11.07 11.11 -4.18
CA LYS A 81 -9.96 11.64 -3.35
C LYS A 81 -9.11 10.61 -2.61
N MET A 82 -9.18 9.33 -2.97
CA MET A 82 -8.28 8.30 -2.43
C MET A 82 -6.82 8.71 -2.65
N VAL A 83 -6.02 8.62 -1.58
CA VAL A 83 -4.66 9.20 -1.46
C VAL A 83 -4.73 10.72 -1.68
N GLN A 84 -4.78 11.46 -0.57
CA GLN A 84 -5.30 12.84 -0.57
C GLN A 84 -4.24 13.89 -0.90
N ASN A 85 -2.96 13.63 -0.59
CA ASN A 85 -1.89 14.59 -0.82
C ASN A 85 -0.66 13.94 -1.45
N GLU A 86 0.25 14.80 -1.93
CA GLU A 86 1.49 14.40 -2.58
C GLU A 86 2.37 13.54 -1.67
N HIS A 87 2.51 13.90 -0.40
CA HIS A 87 3.33 13.14 0.54
C HIS A 87 2.87 11.69 0.68
N GLN A 88 1.55 11.45 0.77
CA GLN A 88 0.97 10.12 0.81
C GLN A 88 1.23 9.35 -0.49
N TYR A 89 1.13 10.02 -1.64
CA TYR A 89 1.42 9.40 -2.93
C TYR A 89 2.90 9.02 -3.06
N LEU A 90 3.82 9.94 -2.76
CA LEU A 90 5.26 9.70 -2.74
C LEU A 90 5.66 8.63 -1.72
N PHE A 91 4.96 8.55 -0.59
CA PHE A 91 5.21 7.52 0.41
C PHE A 91 4.93 6.10 -0.12
N ILE A 92 3.90 5.93 -0.97
CA ILE A 92 3.67 4.63 -1.65
C ILE A 92 4.86 4.25 -2.51
N TYR A 93 5.39 5.19 -3.31
CA TYR A 93 6.60 4.95 -4.11
C TYR A 93 7.79 4.58 -3.24
N ARG A 94 7.99 5.29 -2.12
CA ARG A 94 9.07 5.02 -1.17
C ARG A 94 8.98 3.60 -0.62
N CYS A 95 7.80 3.18 -0.16
CA CYS A 95 7.58 1.82 0.35
C CYS A 95 7.93 0.76 -0.70
N LEU A 96 7.44 0.90 -1.93
CA LEU A 96 7.67 -0.08 -2.99
C LEU A 96 9.14 -0.12 -3.44
N LYS A 97 9.81 1.04 -3.50
CA LYS A 97 11.24 1.12 -3.82
C LYS A 97 12.07 0.40 -2.76
N GLU A 98 11.81 0.66 -1.48
CA GLU A 98 12.56 0.04 -0.38
C GLU A 98 12.32 -1.48 -0.32
N GLU A 99 11.10 -1.96 -0.60
CA GLU A 99 10.84 -3.40 -0.74
C GLU A 99 11.59 -4.02 -1.93
N TYR A 100 11.62 -3.34 -3.08
CA TYR A 100 12.37 -3.79 -4.24
C TYR A 100 13.87 -3.92 -3.98
N GLU A 101 14.46 -2.95 -3.28
CA GLU A 101 15.88 -2.97 -2.90
C GLU A 101 16.19 -4.16 -1.97
N LYS A 102 15.30 -4.46 -1.02
CA LYS A 102 15.47 -5.62 -0.12
C LYS A 102 15.40 -6.96 -0.87
N THR A 103 14.44 -7.13 -1.77
CA THR A 103 14.31 -8.39 -2.54
C THR A 103 15.46 -8.55 -3.54
N SER A 104 15.91 -7.47 -4.17
CA SER A 104 17.05 -7.49 -5.11
C SER A 104 18.39 -7.73 -4.39
N GLY A 105 18.58 -7.15 -3.21
CA GLY A 105 19.79 -7.35 -2.39
C GLY A 105 19.93 -8.75 -1.81
N ASN A 106 18.81 -9.44 -1.55
CA ASN A 106 18.81 -10.84 -1.11
C ASN A 106 19.09 -11.86 -2.23
N SER A 107 19.22 -11.42 -3.49
CA SER A 107 19.49 -12.32 -4.62
C SER A 107 20.99 -12.63 -4.84
N PHE A 108 21.87 -12.09 -4.00
CA PHE A 108 23.34 -12.25 -4.09
C PHE A 108 24.00 -12.82 -2.82
N ASN A 109 23.24 -13.34 -1.87
CA ASN A 109 23.75 -14.09 -0.71
C ASN A 109 23.26 -15.54 -0.74
#